data_AF-O23610-F1
#
_entry.id   AF-O23610-F1
#
_cell.length_a   1.000
_cell.length_b   1.000
_cell.length_c   1.000
_cell.angle_alpha   90.00
_cell.angle_beta   90.00
_cell.angle_gamma   90.00
#
_symmetry.space_group_name_H-M   'P 1'
#
loop_
_entity.id
_entity.type
_entity.pdbx_description
1 polymer ?
#
loop_
_entity_poly.entity_id
_entity_poly.type
_entity_poly.pdbx_seq_one_letter_code
_entity_poly.pdbx_strand_id
1 'polypeptide(L)'
;MEEYEFLVRVREAGGFDIEHLMDTKPSSCVIGCREFDNNDDYNAHIVLFARMGIHKYNMIQGTNLQLSCVEKYNYRSPRVYSAFYITLIAKDPDACNSLVTFQTRVVEEGFNMTKLSCNIARPKPGPQENAALPRHSVDLEPVDVFYKGSLPEWPPEDAFNDNI
;
A
#
# COMPACT_ATOMS: atom_id res chain seq x y z
N MET A 1 -22.38 7.73 15.33
CA MET A 1 -22.32 6.32 15.75
C MET A 1 -22.07 5.44 14.54
N GLU A 2 -22.91 5.55 13.50
CA GLU A 2 -22.80 4.81 12.23
C GLU A 2 -21.42 4.87 11.55
N GLU A 3 -20.80 6.06 11.44
CA GLU A 3 -19.44 6.19 10.87
C GLU A 3 -18.39 5.40 11.64
N TYR A 4 -18.43 5.43 12.96
CA TYR A 4 -17.46 4.70 13.78
C TYR A 4 -17.60 3.19 13.55
N GLU A 5 -18.83 2.66 13.57
CA GLU A 5 -19.11 1.25 13.31
C GLU A 5 -18.70 0.82 11.90
N PHE A 6 -18.96 1.65 10.89
CA PHE A 6 -18.49 1.42 9.53
C PHE A 6 -16.96 1.36 9.45
N LEU A 7 -16.25 2.32 10.07
CA LEU A 7 -14.78 2.36 10.08
C LEU A 7 -14.16 1.19 10.87
N VAL A 8 -14.84 0.68 11.90
CA VAL A 8 -14.43 -0.54 12.61
C VAL A 8 -14.50 -1.74 11.64
N ARG A 9 -15.61 -1.93 10.93
CA ARG A 9 -15.75 -3.01 9.93
C ARG A 9 -14.72 -2.92 8.80
N VAL A 10 -14.46 -1.72 8.28
CA VAL A 10 -13.40 -1.50 7.28
C VAL A 10 -12.02 -1.88 7.84
N ARG A 11 -11.75 -1.55 9.12
CA ARG A 11 -10.49 -1.91 9.77
C ARG A 11 -10.36 -3.42 10.00
N GLU A 12 -11.45 -4.09 10.36
CA GLU A 12 -11.50 -5.55 10.53
C GLU A 12 -11.18 -6.28 9.21
N ALA A 13 -11.66 -5.74 8.08
CA ALA A 13 -11.29 -6.22 6.74
C ALA A 13 -9.85 -5.80 6.31
N GLY A 14 -9.08 -5.14 7.18
CA GLY A 14 -7.74 -4.63 6.85
C GLY A 14 -7.72 -3.50 5.82
N GLY A 15 -8.88 -2.95 5.46
CA GLY A 15 -9.08 -1.99 4.36
C GLY A 15 -9.17 -2.62 2.97
N PHE A 16 -9.04 -3.95 2.86
CA PHE A 16 -9.21 -4.71 1.62
C PHE A 16 -10.59 -5.37 1.57
N ASP A 17 -11.06 -5.75 0.39
CA ASP A 17 -12.28 -6.56 0.21
C ASP A 17 -13.53 -5.98 0.93
N ILE A 18 -13.70 -4.65 0.89
CA ILE A 18 -14.76 -3.92 1.60
C ILE A 18 -15.98 -3.62 0.73
N GLU A 19 -16.09 -4.19 -0.46
CA GLU A 19 -17.13 -3.83 -1.44
C GLU A 19 -18.52 -4.06 -0.87
N HIS A 20 -18.70 -5.17 -0.15
CA HIS A 20 -19.92 -5.52 0.58
C HIS A 20 -20.31 -4.53 1.70
N LEU A 21 -19.38 -3.70 2.18
CA LEU A 21 -19.66 -2.67 3.18
C LEU A 21 -20.18 -1.38 2.55
N MET A 22 -19.85 -1.14 1.27
CA MET A 22 -20.07 0.14 0.60
C MET A 22 -21.55 0.51 0.46
N ASP A 23 -22.44 -0.49 0.38
CA ASP A 23 -23.90 -0.29 0.38
C ASP A 23 -24.42 0.39 1.64
N THR A 24 -23.68 0.26 2.75
CA THR A 24 -24.01 0.86 4.06
C THR A 24 -23.09 2.00 4.44
N LYS A 25 -22.30 2.53 3.49
CA LYS A 25 -21.31 3.58 3.76
C LYS A 25 -22.01 4.90 4.15
N PRO A 26 -21.75 5.43 5.36
CA PRO A 26 -22.25 6.76 5.73
C PRO A 26 -21.74 7.84 4.77
N SER A 27 -22.57 8.84 4.49
CA SER A 27 -22.21 9.93 3.57
C SER A 27 -20.99 10.74 4.05
N SER A 28 -20.76 10.79 5.37
CA SER A 28 -19.59 11.43 5.98
C SER A 28 -18.27 10.69 5.73
N CYS A 29 -18.31 9.39 5.40
CA CYS A 29 -17.12 8.58 5.20
C CYS A 29 -16.47 8.85 3.83
N VAL A 30 -15.25 9.40 3.88
CA VAL A 30 -14.37 9.62 2.71
C VAL A 30 -13.61 8.34 2.37
N ILE A 31 -14.37 7.30 2.01
CA ILE A 31 -13.86 6.01 1.53
C ILE A 31 -14.50 5.72 0.17
N GLY A 32 -13.69 5.26 -0.78
CA GLY A 32 -14.14 4.80 -2.08
C GLY A 32 -13.49 3.47 -2.46
N CYS A 33 -14.17 2.74 -3.34
CA CYS A 33 -13.69 1.49 -3.94
C CYS A 33 -13.74 1.67 -5.46
N ARG A 34 -12.78 1.09 -6.15
CA ARG A 34 -12.78 0.99 -7.60
C ARG A 34 -12.23 -0.36 -8.01
N GLU A 35 -13.04 -1.11 -8.72
CA GLU A 35 -12.64 -2.33 -9.42
C GLU A 35 -12.23 -1.95 -10.84
N PHE A 36 -11.31 -2.72 -11.41
CA PHE A 36 -10.84 -2.56 -12.78
C PHE A 36 -11.21 -3.80 -13.58
N ASP A 37 -11.82 -3.58 -14.73
CA ASP A 37 -11.93 -4.61 -15.74
C ASP A 37 -10.63 -4.70 -16.55
N ASN A 38 -10.43 -5.82 -17.26
CA ASN A 38 -9.21 -6.07 -18.05
C ASN A 38 -8.87 -4.99 -19.10
N ASN A 39 -9.84 -4.13 -19.44
CA ASN A 39 -9.70 -3.06 -20.44
C ASN A 39 -9.64 -1.65 -19.85
N ASP A 40 -9.66 -1.51 -18.52
CA ASP A 40 -9.65 -0.20 -17.90
C ASP A 40 -8.26 0.44 -17.90
N ASP A 41 -8.22 1.73 -18.20
CA ASP A 41 -7.03 2.53 -17.99
C ASP A 41 -6.74 2.67 -16.49
N TYR A 42 -5.56 2.20 -16.09
CA TYR A 42 -5.07 2.40 -14.73
C TYR A 42 -4.67 3.86 -14.51
N ASN A 43 -5.02 4.40 -13.35
CA ASN A 43 -4.37 5.63 -12.93
C ASN A 43 -2.89 5.33 -12.60
N ALA A 44 -1.97 6.06 -13.25
CA ALA A 44 -0.53 5.84 -13.15
C ALA A 44 -0.02 5.76 -11.70
N HIS A 45 -0.59 6.54 -10.78
CA HIS A 45 -0.20 6.49 -9.37
C HIS A 45 -0.53 5.14 -8.68
N ILE A 46 -1.63 4.47 -9.05
CA ILE A 46 -2.04 3.18 -8.50
C ILE A 46 -1.08 2.10 -8.99
N VAL A 47 -0.67 2.17 -10.26
CA VAL A 47 0.35 1.26 -10.83
C VAL A 47 1.68 1.43 -10.11
N LEU A 48 2.10 2.67 -9.82
CA LEU A 48 3.32 2.94 -9.06
C LEU A 48 3.24 2.39 -7.64
N PHE A 49 2.10 2.58 -6.94
CA PHE A 49 1.89 2.05 -5.60
C PHE A 49 1.82 0.51 -5.56
N ALA A 50 1.21 -0.10 -6.57
CA ALA A 50 1.21 -1.53 -6.80
C ALA A 50 2.64 -2.07 -6.94
N ARG A 51 3.44 -1.44 -7.82
CA ARG A 51 4.86 -1.79 -8.01
C ARG A 51 5.70 -1.55 -6.76
N MET A 52 5.44 -0.48 -6.00
CA MET A 52 6.12 -0.18 -4.74
C MET A 52 5.93 -1.33 -3.73
N GLY A 53 4.70 -1.86 -3.62
CA GLY A 53 4.42 -3.02 -2.77
C GLY A 53 5.18 -4.27 -3.20
N ILE A 54 5.14 -4.61 -4.48
CA ILE A 54 5.90 -5.73 -5.04
C ILE A 54 7.41 -5.55 -4.80
N HIS A 55 7.94 -4.36 -5.06
CA HIS A 55 9.34 -4.03 -4.86
C HIS A 55 9.78 -4.23 -3.42
N LYS A 56 9.00 -3.71 -2.45
CA LYS A 56 9.25 -3.94 -1.02
C LYS A 56 9.31 -5.44 -0.69
N TYR A 57 8.34 -6.21 -1.18
CA TYR A 57 8.29 -7.65 -0.92
C TYR A 57 9.48 -8.40 -1.54
N ASN A 58 9.80 -8.12 -2.81
CA ASN A 58 10.95 -8.70 -3.51
C ASN A 58 12.26 -8.42 -2.78
N MET A 59 12.47 -7.19 -2.29
CA MET A 59 13.67 -6.85 -1.51
C MET A 59 13.76 -7.62 -0.19
N ILE A 60 12.64 -7.80 0.53
CA ILE A 60 12.63 -8.46 1.84
C ILE A 60 12.74 -9.99 1.69
N GLN A 61 12.08 -10.58 0.70
CA GLN A 61 11.96 -12.03 0.54
C GLN A 61 12.95 -12.63 -0.48
N GLY A 62 13.67 -11.80 -1.23
CA GLY A 62 14.56 -12.27 -2.29
C GLY A 62 13.82 -12.88 -3.49
N THR A 63 12.60 -12.40 -3.78
CA THR A 63 11.77 -12.88 -4.90
C THR A 63 11.83 -11.95 -6.12
N ASN A 64 11.27 -12.40 -7.24
CA ASN A 64 11.20 -11.62 -8.48
C ASN A 64 9.77 -11.45 -9.02
N LEU A 65 8.79 -11.22 -8.13
CA LEU A 65 7.41 -11.00 -8.53
C LEU A 65 7.30 -9.75 -9.44
N GLN A 66 6.45 -9.83 -10.46
CA GLN A 66 6.22 -8.75 -11.42
C GLN A 66 4.74 -8.39 -11.47
N LEU A 67 4.41 -7.10 -11.62
CA LEU A 67 3.01 -6.68 -11.74
C LEU A 67 2.39 -7.21 -13.04
N SER A 68 1.28 -7.93 -12.96
CA SER A 68 0.46 -8.31 -14.11
C SER A 68 -0.67 -7.31 -14.36
N CYS A 69 -1.52 -7.10 -13.36
CA CYS A 69 -2.65 -6.18 -13.41
C CYS A 69 -3.06 -5.74 -12.00
N VAL A 70 -3.83 -4.67 -11.90
CA VAL A 70 -4.48 -4.25 -10.66
C VAL A 70 -5.95 -4.67 -10.76
N GLU A 71 -6.44 -5.46 -9.81
CA GLU A 71 -7.84 -5.91 -9.82
C GLU A 71 -8.75 -4.82 -9.25
N LYS A 72 -8.34 -4.24 -8.13
CA LYS A 72 -9.12 -3.21 -7.43
C LYS A 72 -8.27 -2.43 -6.44
N TYR A 73 -8.78 -1.27 -6.06
CA TYR A 73 -8.25 -0.55 -4.92
C TYR A 73 -9.37 0.13 -4.12
N ASN A 74 -9.11 0.23 -2.83
CA ASN A 74 -9.88 1.04 -1.90
C ASN A 74 -9.01 2.20 -1.48
N TYR A 75 -9.62 3.35 -1.26
CA TYR A 75 -8.88 4.51 -0.77
C TYR A 75 -9.63 5.18 0.36
N ARG A 76 -8.86 5.77 1.26
CA ARG A 76 -9.35 6.64 2.32
C ARG A 76 -8.52 7.90 2.31
N SER A 77 -9.15 9.05 2.08
CA SER A 77 -8.45 10.33 1.93
C SER A 77 -8.98 11.36 2.95
N PRO A 78 -8.62 11.23 4.24
CA PRO A 78 -8.80 12.35 5.16
C PRO A 78 -7.91 13.52 4.74
N ARG A 79 -8.22 14.72 5.22
CA ARG A 79 -7.56 15.98 4.81
C ARG A 79 -6.02 16.00 4.90
N VAL A 80 -5.41 15.10 5.68
CA VAL A 80 -3.99 15.10 6.02
C VAL A 80 -3.17 13.99 5.35
N TYR A 81 -3.80 12.92 4.89
CA TYR A 81 -3.13 11.78 4.25
C TYR A 81 -4.10 11.02 3.36
N SER A 82 -3.60 10.29 2.37
CA SER A 82 -4.36 9.34 1.57
C SER A 82 -3.80 7.93 1.76
N ALA A 83 -4.66 6.98 2.14
CA ALA A 83 -4.31 5.58 2.25
C ALA A 83 -4.96 4.79 1.12
N PHE A 84 -4.17 4.04 0.36
CA PHE A 84 -4.57 3.19 -0.75
C PHE A 84 -4.35 1.72 -0.38
N TYR A 85 -5.39 0.92 -0.48
CA TYR A 85 -5.39 -0.53 -0.25
C TYR A 85 -5.63 -1.19 -1.59
N ILE A 86 -4.58 -1.76 -2.18
CA ILE A 86 -4.58 -2.22 -3.57
C ILE A 86 -4.49 -3.74 -3.56
N THR A 87 -5.43 -4.38 -4.27
CA THR A 87 -5.37 -5.80 -4.62
C THR A 87 -4.96 -5.92 -6.09
N LEU A 88 -3.89 -6.66 -6.34
CA LEU A 88 -3.27 -6.80 -7.65
C LEU A 88 -2.92 -8.26 -7.92
N ILE A 89 -2.71 -8.60 -9.20
CA ILE A 89 -2.13 -9.88 -9.60
C ILE A 89 -0.65 -9.68 -9.92
N ALA A 90 0.20 -10.43 -9.23
CA ALA A 90 1.61 -10.56 -9.54
C ALA A 90 1.86 -11.85 -10.35
N LYS A 91 2.83 -11.80 -11.26
CA LYS A 91 3.40 -12.96 -11.95
C LYS A 91 4.70 -13.34 -11.28
N ASP A 92 4.92 -14.63 -11.08
CA ASP A 92 6.19 -15.18 -10.62
C ASP A 92 6.94 -15.82 -11.80
N PRO A 93 7.96 -15.15 -12.36
CA PRO A 93 8.76 -15.69 -13.47
C PRO A 93 9.48 -16.98 -13.11
N ASP A 94 9.88 -17.13 -11.85
CA ASP A 94 10.67 -18.26 -11.37
C ASP A 94 9.79 -19.50 -11.12
N ALA A 95 8.48 -19.29 -10.94
CA ALA A 95 7.46 -20.33 -10.82
C ALA A 95 6.59 -20.46 -12.09
N CYS A 96 7.21 -20.53 -13.28
CA CYS A 96 6.51 -20.74 -14.56
C CYS A 96 5.41 -19.70 -14.85
N ASN A 97 5.63 -18.43 -14.50
CA ASN A 97 4.66 -17.34 -14.60
C ASN A 97 3.37 -17.59 -13.82
N SER A 98 3.44 -18.32 -12.69
CA SER A 98 2.31 -18.50 -11.80
C SER A 98 1.74 -17.14 -11.35
N LEU A 99 0.42 -17.07 -11.24
CA LEU A 99 -0.28 -15.85 -10.82
C LEU A 99 -0.54 -15.88 -9.32
N VAL A 100 -0.18 -14.80 -8.64
CA VAL A 100 -0.34 -14.64 -7.19
C VAL A 100 -1.15 -13.38 -6.93
N THR A 101 -2.30 -13.52 -6.27
CA THR A 101 -3.03 -12.36 -5.75
C THR A 101 -2.21 -11.74 -4.63
N PHE A 102 -1.99 -10.43 -4.71
CA PHE A 102 -1.11 -9.69 -3.82
C PHE A 102 -1.83 -8.45 -3.31
N GLN A 103 -1.54 -8.08 -2.06
CA GLN A 103 -2.11 -6.92 -1.39
C GLN A 103 -1.00 -5.97 -0.95
N THR A 104 -1.18 -4.69 -1.30
CA THR A 104 -0.31 -3.61 -0.82
C THR A 104 -1.12 -2.48 -0.21
N ARG A 105 -0.57 -1.87 0.86
CA ARG A 105 -1.10 -0.65 1.45
C ARG A 105 -0.07 0.46 1.36
N VAL A 106 -0.41 1.51 0.63
CA VAL A 106 0.42 2.71 0.48
C VAL A 106 -0.25 3.88 1.20
N VAL A 107 0.51 4.62 1.99
CA VAL A 107 0.06 5.84 2.67
C VAL A 107 0.90 7.01 2.16
N GLU A 108 0.20 7.99 1.60
CA GLU A 108 0.70 9.27 1.14
C GLU A 108 0.37 10.32 2.21
N GLU A 109 1.39 10.97 2.77
CA GLU A 109 1.22 12.03 3.77
C GLU A 109 1.66 13.40 3.19
N GLY A 110 0.91 14.45 3.52
CA GLY A 110 1.22 15.83 3.14
C GLY A 110 0.59 16.30 1.82
N PHE A 111 0.31 17.60 1.72
CA PHE A 111 -0.35 18.21 0.55
C PHE A 111 0.45 18.10 -0.76
N ASN A 112 1.77 17.85 -0.67
CA ASN A 112 2.69 17.72 -1.80
C ASN A 112 3.50 16.41 -1.74
N MET A 113 2.92 15.31 -1.23
CA MET A 113 3.63 14.02 -1.04
C MET A 113 4.94 14.20 -0.25
N THR A 114 4.86 14.69 0.99
CA THR A 114 6.07 14.83 1.82
C THR A 114 6.62 13.46 2.24
N LYS A 115 5.77 12.44 2.27
CA LYS A 115 6.16 11.08 2.62
C LYS A 115 5.25 10.05 1.96
N LEU A 116 5.87 9.02 1.42
CA LEU A 116 5.19 7.84 0.90
C LEU A 116 5.67 6.62 1.66
N SER A 117 4.76 5.81 2.18
CA SER A 117 5.09 4.60 2.94
C SER A 117 4.29 3.40 2.46
N CYS A 118 4.93 2.24 2.34
CA CYS A 118 4.28 0.97 2.03
C CYS A 118 4.25 0.12 3.30
N ASN A 119 3.08 0.05 3.95
CA ASN A 119 2.93 -0.58 5.27
C ASN A 119 2.53 -2.06 5.17
N ILE A 120 1.90 -2.45 4.07
CA ILE A 120 1.54 -3.85 3.78
C ILE A 120 2.06 -4.16 2.39
N ALA A 121 2.73 -5.29 2.23
CA ALA A 121 3.23 -5.82 0.96
C ALA A 121 3.36 -7.33 1.11
N ARG A 122 2.40 -8.09 0.55
CA ARG A 122 2.35 -9.54 0.70
C ARG A 122 1.40 -10.20 -0.30
N PRO A 123 1.56 -11.51 -0.58
CA PRO A 123 0.48 -12.33 -1.12
C PRO A 123 -0.80 -12.21 -0.28
N LYS A 124 -1.96 -12.27 -0.93
CA LYS A 124 -3.26 -12.26 -0.24
C LYS A 124 -3.38 -13.54 0.59
N PRO A 125 -3.65 -13.44 1.91
CA PRO A 125 -3.82 -14.62 2.76
C PRO A 125 -4.92 -15.54 2.23
N GLY A 126 -4.69 -16.85 2.28
CA GLY A 126 -5.73 -17.83 1.96
C GLY A 126 -6.88 -17.82 2.99
N PRO A 127 -8.01 -18.49 2.71
CA PRO A 127 -9.17 -18.54 3.63
C PRO A 127 -8.83 -19.02 5.06
N GLN A 128 -7.74 -19.80 5.23
CA GLN A 128 -7.29 -20.34 6.52
C GLN A 128 -6.32 -19.43 7.29
N GLU A 129 -5.76 -18.38 6.69
CA GLU A 129 -4.75 -17.51 7.31
C GLU A 129 -5.31 -16.21 7.90
N ASN A 130 -6.63 -15.98 7.77
CA ASN A 130 -7.30 -14.76 8.26
C ASN A 130 -7.36 -14.61 9.79
N ALA A 131 -6.77 -15.55 10.56
CA ALA A 131 -7.01 -15.68 11.99
C ALA A 131 -6.24 -14.68 12.89
N ALA A 132 -5.20 -14.01 12.42
CA ALA A 132 -4.56 -12.94 13.17
C ALA A 132 -3.58 -12.18 12.25
N LEU A 133 -4.02 -11.08 11.64
CA LEU A 133 -3.04 -10.05 11.31
C LEU A 133 -2.41 -9.64 12.63
N PRO A 134 -1.09 -9.79 12.82
CA PRO A 134 -0.45 -9.21 13.96
C PRO A 134 -0.85 -7.75 13.96
N ARG A 135 -1.52 -7.32 15.04
CA ARG A 135 -1.71 -5.92 15.34
C ARG A 135 -0.31 -5.39 15.61
N HIS A 136 0.47 -5.17 14.56
CA HIS A 136 1.58 -4.25 14.68
C HIS A 136 0.89 -2.91 14.91
N SER A 137 0.80 -2.52 16.19
CA SER A 137 1.20 -1.16 16.51
C SER A 137 2.44 -0.95 15.66
N VAL A 138 2.37 0.02 14.75
CA VAL A 138 3.60 0.54 14.18
C VAL A 138 4.27 1.16 15.40
N ASP A 139 4.99 0.34 16.17
CA ASP A 139 6.09 0.80 16.97
C ASP A 139 6.98 1.40 15.89
N LEU A 140 6.79 2.70 15.70
CA LEU A 140 7.61 3.50 14.83
C LEU A 140 8.98 3.38 15.48
N GLU A 141 9.76 2.39 15.05
CA GLU A 141 11.21 2.41 15.12
C GLU A 141 11.59 3.87 14.88
N PRO A 142 12.23 4.53 15.87
CA PRO A 142 12.43 5.95 15.82
C PRO A 142 13.09 6.26 14.49
N VAL A 143 12.37 7.02 13.64
CA VAL A 143 12.87 7.42 12.33
C VAL A 143 14.27 7.98 12.54
N ASP A 144 15.27 7.41 11.86
CA ASP A 144 16.65 7.86 11.96
C ASP A 144 16.67 9.38 11.78
N VAL A 145 17.48 10.08 12.57
CA VAL A 145 17.66 11.53 12.44
C VAL A 145 18.05 11.88 11.01
N PHE A 146 18.75 10.99 10.31
CA PHE A 146 19.04 11.11 8.88
C PHE A 146 17.80 11.28 8.00
N TYR A 147 16.70 10.60 8.30
CA TYR A 147 15.44 10.70 7.55
C TYR A 147 14.53 11.83 8.06
N LYS A 148 14.98 12.61 9.05
CA LYS A 148 14.25 13.79 9.54
C LYS A 148 14.81 15.04 8.86
N GLY A 149 13.95 15.75 8.13
CA GLY A 149 14.29 17.03 7.51
C GLY A 149 14.01 17.02 6.01
N SER A 150 14.63 17.96 5.31
CA SER A 150 14.58 18.02 3.85
C SER A 150 15.54 16.99 3.25
N LEU A 151 15.22 16.48 2.06
CA LEU A 151 16.19 15.71 1.28
C LEU A 151 17.43 16.58 1.02
N PRO A 152 18.65 16.00 1.07
CA PRO A 152 19.86 16.74 0.78
C PRO A 152 19.87 17.21 -0.67
N GLU A 153 20.59 18.30 -0.94
CA GLU A 153 20.92 18.70 -2.30
C GLU A 153 21.89 17.68 -2.95
N TRP A 154 22.06 17.77 -4.27
CA TRP A 154 23.03 16.93 -4.96
C TRP A 154 24.42 17.11 -4.34
N PRO A 155 25.15 16.03 -4.02
CA PRO A 155 26.46 16.14 -3.38
C PRO A 155 27.46 16.88 -4.27
N PRO A 156 28.29 17.78 -3.72
CA PRO A 156 29.39 18.41 -4.46
C PRO A 156 30.45 17.38 -4.90
N GLU A 157 31.34 17.74 -5.82
CA GLU A 157 32.36 16.82 -6.37
C GLU A 157 33.30 16.24 -5.29
N ASP A 158 33.53 16.99 -4.22
CA ASP A 158 34.37 16.61 -3.09
C ASP A 158 33.64 15.85 -1.98
N ALA A 159 32.32 15.61 -2.11
CA ALA A 159 31.52 14.90 -1.11
C ALA A 159 32.00 13.46 -0.83
N PHE A 160 32.76 12.88 -1.75
CA PHE A 160 33.36 11.55 -1.59
C PHE A 160 34.67 11.55 -0.79
N ASN A 161 35.20 12.73 -0.43
CA ASN A 161 36.43 12.89 0.34
C ASN A 161 36.18 13.06 1.85
N ASP A 162 34.94 12.94 2.30
CA ASP A 162 34.58 12.88 3.71
C ASP A 162 35.09 11.56 4.31
N ASN A 163 36.38 11.53 4.64
CA ASN A 163 37.00 10.43 5.37
C ASN A 163 36.49 10.45 6.81
N ILE A 164 35.44 9.67 7.08
CA ILE A 164 35.08 9.21 8.43
C ILE A 164 35.87 7.95 8.76
#